data_AF-A0A268RV80-F1
#
_entry.id   AF-A0A268RV80-F1
#
_cell.length_a   1.000
_cell.length_b   1.000
_cell.length_c   1.000
_cell.angle_alpha   90.00
_cell.angle_beta   90.00
_cell.angle_gamma   90.00
#
_symmetry.space_group_name_H-M   'P 1'
#
loop_
_entity.id
_entity.type
_entity.pdbx_description
1 polymer ?
#
loop_
_entity_poly.entity_id
_entity_poly.type
_entity_poly.pdbx_seq_one_letter_code
_entity_poly.pdbx_strand_id
1 'polypeptide(L)'
;MERLTFFDSASFTRNYLFECYQSHSYDDASSMSYQNCYRFMYQLQHGCLYLAQAQIAPFAIKPMLLFYGLSQLIKSCVLSVDPYYPENAAVLAHGITTRKRKKQGYSFLEDEVKEQRNGLYPLMIEKLFHMEHSENKYAMKTLLKQLPDMHACFAFLVHEEPFMKGKWAAADKMVFEPTLLDLYHMTANRFQQYALEQMRKLVPKTRAITVVETKQQVEIRFANAQAARNAAPPFHFDKDGSPLIHRSKANHLPLPELAIYYLVLYNLSMICRYETEWWGERIHTMDCDEIPFIKQFLETVQARTKKLIERQLFQLISV
;
A
#
# COMPACT_ATOMS: atom_id res chain seq x y z
N MET A 1 15.03 -18.21 2.42
CA MET A 1 13.87 -19.03 2.02
C MET A 1 12.70 -18.09 1.83
N GLU A 2 12.06 -18.10 0.66
CA GLU A 2 10.89 -17.26 0.39
C GLU A 2 9.71 -17.75 1.23
N ARG A 3 9.12 -16.92 2.10
CA ARG A 3 8.17 -17.42 3.11
C ARG A 3 6.86 -17.90 2.49
N LEU A 4 6.50 -17.36 1.32
CA LEU A 4 5.29 -17.78 0.61
C LEU A 4 5.31 -19.24 0.16
N THR A 5 6.49 -19.88 -0.02
CA THR A 5 6.56 -21.29 -0.45
C THR A 5 6.09 -22.26 0.64
N PHE A 6 5.92 -21.80 1.88
CA PHE A 6 5.29 -22.63 2.92
C PHE A 6 3.84 -22.99 2.55
N PHE A 7 3.16 -22.13 1.81
CA PHE A 7 1.80 -22.34 1.35
C PHE A 7 1.69 -23.31 0.17
N ASP A 8 2.80 -23.85 -0.35
CA ASP A 8 2.76 -24.99 -1.28
C ASP A 8 2.35 -26.29 -0.56
N SER A 9 2.43 -26.31 0.78
CA SER A 9 1.93 -27.40 1.61
C SER A 9 0.47 -27.15 2.01
N ALA A 10 -0.44 -28.03 1.57
CA ALA A 10 -1.84 -27.99 1.97
C ALA A 10 -2.01 -28.17 3.48
N SER A 11 -1.17 -28.98 4.12
CA SER A 11 -1.19 -29.18 5.57
C SER A 11 -0.80 -27.90 6.31
N PHE A 12 0.26 -27.21 5.87
CA PHE A 12 0.66 -25.92 6.44
C PHE A 12 -0.45 -24.88 6.23
N THR A 13 -0.95 -24.75 5.00
CA THR A 13 -1.98 -23.76 4.66
C THR A 13 -3.26 -23.96 5.45
N ARG A 14 -3.70 -25.21 5.64
CA ARG A 14 -4.89 -25.51 6.43
C ARG A 14 -4.71 -25.11 7.89
N ASN A 15 -3.57 -25.46 8.49
CA ASN A 15 -3.28 -25.08 9.88
C ASN A 15 -3.21 -23.55 10.02
N TYR A 16 -2.55 -22.88 9.08
CA TYR A 16 -2.50 -21.42 9.04
C TYR A 16 -3.89 -20.78 8.99
N LEU A 17 -4.76 -21.23 8.07
CA LEU A 17 -6.12 -20.71 7.97
C LEU A 17 -6.95 -21.04 9.22
N PHE A 18 -6.79 -22.22 9.80
CA PHE A 18 -7.43 -22.60 11.05
C PHE A 18 -7.06 -21.64 12.19
N GLU A 19 -5.77 -21.39 12.38
CA GLU A 19 -5.27 -20.43 13.39
C GLU A 19 -5.82 -19.03 13.16
N CYS A 20 -5.86 -18.57 11.90
CA CYS A 20 -6.41 -17.27 11.58
C CYS A 20 -7.93 -17.20 11.86
N TYR A 21 -8.70 -18.22 11.48
CA TYR A 21 -10.14 -18.22 11.72
C TYR A 21 -10.48 -18.35 13.22
N GLN A 22 -9.69 -19.12 13.95
CA GLN A 22 -9.83 -19.24 15.40
C GLN A 22 -9.53 -17.91 16.10
N SER A 23 -8.50 -17.17 15.69
CA SER A 23 -8.16 -15.87 16.29
C SER A 23 -9.23 -14.80 16.03
N HIS A 24 -10.02 -14.96 14.96
CA HIS A 24 -11.18 -14.12 14.64
C HIS A 24 -12.51 -14.66 15.24
N SER A 25 -12.44 -15.70 16.08
CA SER A 25 -13.60 -16.29 16.77
C SER A 25 -14.69 -16.85 15.85
N TYR A 26 -14.32 -17.45 14.72
CA TYR A 26 -15.26 -18.21 13.88
C TYR A 26 -15.48 -19.61 14.44
N ASP A 27 -16.75 -19.98 14.71
CA ASP A 27 -17.12 -21.27 15.32
C ASP A 27 -16.72 -22.49 14.47
N ASP A 28 -16.80 -22.36 13.13
CA ASP A 28 -16.52 -23.44 12.18
C ASP A 28 -15.08 -23.41 11.61
N ALA A 29 -14.12 -22.81 12.33
CA ALA A 29 -12.75 -22.60 11.86
C ALA A 29 -12.10 -23.85 11.22
N SER A 30 -12.32 -25.04 11.78
CA SER A 30 -11.81 -26.30 11.23
C SER A 30 -12.38 -26.62 9.85
N SER A 31 -13.72 -26.61 9.72
CA SER A 31 -14.40 -26.87 8.45
C SER A 31 -14.04 -25.83 7.40
N MET A 32 -14.06 -24.54 7.76
CA MET A 32 -13.73 -23.44 6.87
C MET A 32 -12.27 -23.48 6.39
N SER A 33 -11.33 -23.82 7.27
CA SER A 33 -9.92 -23.97 6.88
C SER A 33 -9.72 -25.10 5.86
N TYR A 34 -10.47 -26.20 5.97
CA TYR A 34 -10.43 -27.29 5.00
C TYR A 34 -10.98 -26.82 3.65
N GLN A 35 -12.15 -26.18 3.65
CA GLN A 35 -12.83 -25.72 2.44
C GLN A 35 -12.01 -24.66 1.69
N ASN A 36 -11.42 -23.70 2.41
CA ASN A 36 -10.70 -22.58 1.81
C ASN A 36 -9.22 -22.88 1.50
N CYS A 37 -8.64 -23.97 2.01
CA CYS A 37 -7.22 -24.30 1.86
C CYS A 37 -6.75 -24.20 0.39
N TYR A 38 -7.31 -25.01 -0.51
CA TYR A 38 -6.87 -24.99 -1.91
C TYR A 38 -7.18 -23.69 -2.62
N ARG A 39 -8.29 -23.04 -2.26
CA ARG A 39 -8.66 -21.77 -2.87
C ARG A 39 -7.67 -20.67 -2.52
N PHE A 40 -7.24 -20.61 -1.26
CA PHE A 40 -6.17 -19.72 -0.82
C PHE A 40 -4.87 -20.03 -1.59
N MET A 41 -4.47 -21.31 -1.64
CA MET A 41 -3.24 -21.75 -2.34
C MET A 41 -3.26 -21.31 -3.81
N TYR A 42 -4.34 -21.57 -4.54
CA TYR A 42 -4.43 -21.24 -5.96
C TYR A 42 -4.44 -19.74 -6.22
N GLN A 43 -5.08 -18.94 -5.36
CA GLN A 43 -5.00 -17.47 -5.48
C GLN A 43 -3.57 -16.98 -5.26
N LEU A 44 -2.88 -17.49 -4.24
CA LEU A 44 -1.50 -17.13 -3.95
C LEU A 44 -0.56 -17.53 -5.09
N GLN A 45 -0.68 -18.77 -5.59
CA GLN A 45 0.09 -19.29 -6.72
C GLN A 45 -0.16 -18.48 -8.00
N HIS A 46 -1.42 -18.18 -8.33
CA HIS A 46 -1.75 -17.35 -9.48
C HIS A 46 -1.17 -15.94 -9.34
N GLY A 47 -1.29 -15.33 -8.15
CA GLY A 47 -0.70 -14.03 -7.88
C GLY A 47 0.81 -14.00 -8.10
N CYS A 48 1.52 -14.98 -7.55
CA CYS A 48 2.96 -15.17 -7.75
C CYS A 48 3.33 -15.40 -9.22
N LEU A 49 2.55 -16.21 -9.94
CA LEU A 49 2.76 -16.45 -11.38
C LEU A 49 2.65 -15.14 -12.17
N TYR A 50 1.61 -14.34 -11.94
CA TYR A 50 1.45 -13.04 -12.59
C TYR A 50 2.62 -12.09 -12.30
N LEU A 51 3.09 -12.03 -11.06
CA LEU A 51 4.27 -11.22 -10.71
C LEU A 51 5.54 -11.70 -11.43
N ALA A 52 5.75 -13.02 -11.51
CA ALA A 52 6.88 -13.60 -12.21
C ALA A 52 6.83 -13.30 -13.73
N GLN A 53 5.65 -13.40 -14.35
CA GLN A 53 5.47 -13.03 -15.76
C GLN A 53 5.64 -11.52 -15.97
N ALA A 54 5.16 -10.69 -15.04
CA ALA A 54 5.34 -9.24 -15.11
C ALA A 54 6.83 -8.83 -15.10
N GLN A 55 7.68 -9.58 -14.41
CA GLN A 55 9.12 -9.30 -14.35
C GLN A 55 9.79 -9.36 -15.72
N ILE A 56 9.41 -10.32 -16.56
CA ILE A 56 9.97 -10.52 -17.90
C ILE A 56 9.15 -9.88 -19.01
N ALA A 57 7.94 -9.41 -18.70
CA ALA A 57 7.04 -8.85 -19.69
C ALA A 57 7.51 -7.48 -20.22
N PRO A 58 7.23 -7.16 -21.50
CA PRO A 58 7.40 -5.82 -22.03
C PRO A 58 6.63 -4.78 -21.21
N PHE A 59 7.16 -3.56 -21.16
CA PHE A 59 6.57 -2.44 -20.43
C PHE A 59 5.09 -2.23 -20.77
N ALA A 60 4.71 -2.39 -22.04
CA ALA A 60 3.36 -2.16 -22.53
C ALA A 60 2.27 -3.01 -21.85
N ILE A 61 2.57 -4.23 -21.40
CA ILE A 61 1.60 -5.13 -20.78
C ILE A 61 1.85 -5.37 -19.28
N LYS A 62 3.02 -4.92 -18.78
CA LYS A 62 3.44 -5.09 -17.39
C LYS A 62 2.41 -4.57 -16.37
N PRO A 63 1.76 -3.40 -16.55
CA PRO A 63 0.74 -2.94 -15.60
C PRO A 63 -0.43 -3.90 -15.41
N MET A 64 -0.92 -4.53 -16.49
CA MET A 64 -2.01 -5.51 -16.37
C MET A 64 -1.58 -6.71 -15.53
N LEU A 65 -0.39 -7.25 -15.80
CA LEU A 65 0.11 -8.43 -15.08
C LEU A 65 0.32 -8.12 -13.60
N LEU A 66 0.92 -6.96 -13.28
CA LEU A 66 1.08 -6.54 -11.88
C LEU A 66 -0.28 -6.30 -11.19
N PHE A 67 -1.25 -5.68 -11.88
CA PHE A 67 -2.58 -5.46 -11.31
C PHE A 67 -3.31 -6.76 -10.99
N TYR A 68 -3.37 -7.69 -11.95
CA TYR A 68 -4.04 -8.98 -11.73
C TYR A 68 -3.28 -9.86 -10.75
N GLY A 69 -1.94 -9.80 -10.74
CA GLY A 69 -1.11 -10.47 -9.73
C GLY A 69 -1.41 -9.97 -8.33
N LEU A 70 -1.32 -8.66 -8.11
CA LEU A 70 -1.64 -8.04 -6.82
C LEU A 70 -3.09 -8.34 -6.39
N SER A 71 -4.04 -8.29 -7.33
CA SER A 71 -5.44 -8.61 -7.04
C SER A 71 -5.61 -10.04 -6.49
N GLN A 72 -4.93 -11.04 -7.06
CA GLN A 72 -5.02 -12.41 -6.54
C GLN A 72 -4.36 -12.57 -5.17
N LEU A 73 -3.21 -11.90 -4.95
CA LEU A 73 -2.53 -11.91 -3.66
C LEU A 73 -3.39 -11.26 -2.57
N ILE A 74 -4.03 -10.12 -2.85
CA ILE A 74 -4.97 -9.47 -1.92
C ILE A 74 -6.13 -10.40 -1.57
N LYS A 75 -6.70 -11.11 -2.55
CA LYS A 75 -7.77 -12.08 -2.29
C LYS A 75 -7.32 -13.19 -1.33
N SER A 76 -6.08 -13.65 -1.42
CA SER A 76 -5.52 -14.61 -0.46
C SER A 76 -5.43 -14.01 0.95
N CYS A 77 -4.99 -12.75 1.08
CA CYS A 77 -5.00 -12.05 2.38
C CYS A 77 -6.42 -11.84 2.92
N VAL A 78 -7.41 -11.55 2.07
CA VAL A 78 -8.81 -11.47 2.52
C VAL A 78 -9.30 -12.82 3.01
N LEU A 79 -9.02 -13.91 2.29
CA LEU A 79 -9.37 -15.27 2.70
C LEU A 79 -8.74 -15.68 4.04
N SER A 80 -7.62 -15.11 4.46
CA SER A 80 -7.04 -15.42 5.77
C SER A 80 -7.79 -14.77 6.94
N VAL A 81 -8.53 -13.68 6.72
CA VAL A 81 -9.30 -13.01 7.79
C VAL A 81 -10.81 -13.17 7.66
N ASP A 82 -11.30 -13.54 6.47
CA ASP A 82 -12.72 -13.72 6.16
C ASP A 82 -12.94 -15.06 5.43
N PRO A 83 -13.36 -16.12 6.14
CA PRO A 83 -13.61 -17.43 5.54
C PRO A 83 -14.78 -17.43 4.55
N TYR A 84 -15.65 -16.42 4.57
CA TYR A 84 -16.84 -16.37 3.72
C TYR A 84 -16.59 -15.66 2.38
N TYR A 85 -15.41 -15.05 2.17
CA TYR A 85 -15.10 -14.41 0.90
C TYR A 85 -15.13 -15.42 -0.26
N PRO A 86 -15.82 -15.16 -1.41
CA PRO A 86 -16.64 -14.00 -1.67
C PRO A 86 -18.07 -14.28 -1.18
N GLU A 87 -18.55 -13.48 -0.25
CA GLU A 87 -19.90 -13.67 0.29
C GLU A 87 -20.97 -13.59 -0.81
N ASN A 88 -20.75 -12.73 -1.82
CA ASN A 88 -21.65 -12.55 -2.94
C ASN A 88 -20.91 -12.00 -4.18
N ALA A 89 -21.63 -11.86 -5.30
CA ALA A 89 -21.05 -11.37 -6.54
C ALA A 89 -20.59 -9.90 -6.48
N ALA A 90 -21.09 -9.09 -5.56
CA ALA A 90 -20.75 -7.67 -5.47
C ALA A 90 -19.28 -7.45 -5.07
N VAL A 91 -18.69 -8.36 -4.29
CA VAL A 91 -17.27 -8.30 -3.89
C VAL A 91 -16.31 -8.88 -4.94
N LEU A 92 -16.82 -9.38 -6.07
CA LEU A 92 -15.99 -9.86 -7.19
C LEU A 92 -15.52 -8.74 -8.12
N ALA A 93 -16.21 -7.59 -8.11
CA ALA A 93 -15.78 -6.41 -8.86
C ALA A 93 -14.49 -5.82 -8.29
N HIS A 94 -13.78 -4.98 -9.05
CA HIS A 94 -12.54 -4.34 -8.57
C HIS A 94 -12.77 -3.38 -7.39
N GLY A 95 -13.96 -2.81 -7.28
CA GLY A 95 -14.32 -1.85 -6.22
C GLY A 95 -13.83 -0.43 -6.43
N ILE A 96 -13.37 -0.13 -7.64
CA ILE A 96 -12.85 1.17 -8.06
C ILE A 96 -13.19 1.41 -9.53
N THR A 97 -13.29 2.68 -9.90
CA THR A 97 -13.53 3.10 -11.29
C THR A 97 -12.61 4.26 -11.68
N THR A 98 -12.37 4.38 -12.98
CA THR A 98 -11.76 5.55 -13.61
C THR A 98 -12.74 6.11 -14.64
N ARG A 99 -12.48 7.32 -15.14
CA ARG A 99 -13.25 7.85 -16.28
C ARG A 99 -13.06 6.92 -17.49
N LYS A 100 -14.17 6.44 -18.05
CA LYS A 100 -14.22 5.53 -19.21
C LYS A 100 -13.68 6.12 -20.51
N ARG A 101 -13.77 7.45 -20.67
CA ARG A 101 -13.22 8.18 -21.82
C ARG A 101 -12.29 9.26 -21.30
N LYS A 102 -11.03 9.22 -21.71
CA LYS A 102 -10.07 10.28 -21.38
C LYS A 102 -10.38 11.54 -22.19
N LYS A 103 -10.18 12.71 -21.56
CA LYS A 103 -10.37 14.01 -22.21
C LYS A 103 -9.18 14.32 -23.12
N GLN A 104 -9.36 15.25 -24.05
CA GLN A 104 -8.24 15.87 -24.77
C GLN A 104 -7.27 16.51 -23.75
N GLY A 105 -5.96 16.35 -23.95
CA GLY A 105 -4.95 16.79 -22.99
C GLY A 105 -4.87 15.91 -21.73
N TYR A 106 -5.18 14.62 -21.87
CA TYR A 106 -5.07 13.66 -20.77
C TYR A 106 -3.65 13.61 -20.20
N SER A 107 -3.56 13.70 -18.88
CA SER A 107 -2.36 13.52 -18.08
C SER A 107 -2.61 12.41 -17.07
N PHE A 108 -1.74 11.41 -17.01
CA PHE A 108 -1.78 10.36 -16.01
C PHE A 108 -1.69 10.91 -14.59
N LEU A 109 -0.80 11.87 -14.33
CA LEU A 109 -0.61 12.40 -12.97
C LEU A 109 -1.87 13.10 -12.43
N GLU A 110 -2.63 13.74 -13.30
CA GLU A 110 -3.87 14.44 -12.97
C GLU A 110 -5.12 13.55 -13.10
N ASP A 111 -4.99 12.29 -13.55
CA ASP A 111 -6.11 11.36 -13.63
C ASP A 111 -6.51 10.85 -12.24
N GLU A 112 -7.78 10.44 -12.14
CA GLU A 112 -8.39 10.07 -10.88
C GLU A 112 -8.96 8.65 -10.88
N VAL A 113 -8.86 7.99 -9.74
CA VAL A 113 -9.63 6.79 -9.38
C VAL A 113 -10.68 7.15 -8.34
N LYS A 114 -11.88 6.58 -8.47
CA LYS A 114 -12.96 6.71 -7.49
C LYS A 114 -13.27 5.37 -6.83
N GLU A 115 -13.26 5.34 -5.50
CA GLU A 115 -13.75 4.20 -4.72
C GLU A 115 -15.23 3.93 -5.00
N GLN A 116 -15.61 2.65 -5.05
CA GLN A 116 -16.99 2.21 -5.17
C GLN A 116 -17.45 1.56 -3.86
N ARG A 117 -18.77 1.56 -3.64
CA ARG A 117 -19.38 0.95 -2.45
C ARG A 117 -19.05 -0.53 -2.27
N ASN A 118 -18.99 -1.28 -3.37
CA ASN A 118 -18.78 -2.73 -3.36
C ASN A 118 -17.59 -3.12 -4.24
N GLY A 119 -16.91 -4.20 -3.88
CA GLY A 119 -15.83 -4.80 -4.65
C GLY A 119 -14.65 -5.19 -3.78
N LEU A 120 -13.58 -5.65 -4.42
CA LEU A 120 -12.38 -6.12 -3.73
C LEU A 120 -11.68 -5.01 -2.94
N TYR A 121 -11.56 -3.79 -3.51
CA TYR A 121 -10.91 -2.69 -2.82
C TYR A 121 -11.59 -2.28 -1.49
N PRO A 122 -12.89 -1.91 -1.45
CA PRO A 122 -13.52 -1.55 -0.17
C PRO A 122 -13.50 -2.72 0.83
N LEU A 123 -13.67 -3.96 0.35
CA LEU A 123 -13.54 -5.15 1.20
C LEU A 123 -12.12 -5.29 1.79
N MET A 124 -11.08 -5.09 1.00
CA MET A 124 -9.69 -5.13 1.45
C MET A 124 -9.42 -4.07 2.52
N ILE A 125 -9.87 -2.83 2.29
CA ILE A 125 -9.70 -1.71 3.22
C ILE A 125 -10.39 -1.99 4.56
N GLU A 126 -11.60 -2.53 4.52
CA GLU A 126 -12.36 -2.92 5.71
C GLU A 126 -11.71 -4.10 6.45
N LYS A 127 -11.51 -5.23 5.76
CA LYS A 127 -11.12 -6.50 6.40
C LYS A 127 -9.65 -6.55 6.79
N LEU A 128 -8.75 -5.97 6.00
CA LEU A 128 -7.29 -6.06 6.26
C LEU A 128 -6.75 -4.88 7.07
N PHE A 129 -7.40 -3.72 6.98
CA PHE A 129 -6.89 -2.47 7.54
C PHE A 129 -7.85 -1.78 8.52
N HIS A 130 -9.05 -2.33 8.72
CA HIS A 130 -10.05 -1.82 9.67
C HIS A 130 -10.44 -0.36 9.42
N MET A 131 -10.33 0.09 8.18
CA MET A 131 -10.71 1.44 7.80
C MET A 131 -12.15 1.45 7.27
N GLU A 132 -12.88 2.51 7.58
CA GLU A 132 -14.22 2.70 7.08
C GLU A 132 -14.21 2.96 5.57
N HIS A 133 -15.22 2.43 4.89
CA HIS A 133 -15.44 2.72 3.49
C HIS A 133 -15.75 4.22 3.30
N SER A 134 -15.16 4.82 2.27
CA SER A 134 -15.47 6.18 1.84
C SER A 134 -15.48 6.24 0.32
N GLU A 135 -16.39 6.99 -0.29
CA GLU A 135 -16.43 7.15 -1.76
C GLU A 135 -15.39 8.16 -2.28
N ASN A 136 -14.16 8.06 -1.77
CA ASN A 136 -13.08 8.99 -2.05
C ASN A 136 -12.66 8.96 -3.52
N LYS A 137 -12.11 10.10 -3.95
CA LYS A 137 -11.41 10.24 -5.22
C LYS A 137 -9.96 10.54 -4.94
N TYR A 138 -9.06 9.90 -5.67
CA TYR A 138 -7.64 10.15 -5.57
C TYR A 138 -7.04 10.41 -6.93
N ALA A 139 -6.33 11.53 -7.04
CA ALA A 139 -5.45 11.80 -8.17
C ALA A 139 -4.20 10.91 -8.10
N MET A 140 -3.67 10.48 -9.24
CA MET A 140 -2.46 9.64 -9.30
C MET A 140 -1.26 10.34 -8.67
N LYS A 141 -1.10 11.65 -8.90
CA LYS A 141 -0.05 12.46 -8.26
C LYS A 141 -0.11 12.35 -6.73
N THR A 142 -1.29 12.44 -6.13
CA THR A 142 -1.46 12.35 -4.68
C THR A 142 -1.12 10.96 -4.16
N LEU A 143 -1.51 9.90 -4.87
CA LEU A 143 -1.19 8.52 -4.50
C LEU A 143 0.32 8.23 -4.59
N LEU A 144 0.95 8.59 -5.71
CA LEU A 144 2.39 8.39 -5.92
C LEU A 144 3.23 9.15 -4.91
N LYS A 145 2.76 10.32 -4.47
CA LYS A 145 3.44 11.14 -3.46
C LYS A 145 3.56 10.45 -2.11
N GLN A 146 2.71 9.46 -1.80
CA GLN A 146 2.77 8.69 -0.54
C GLN A 146 3.95 7.71 -0.49
N LEU A 147 4.60 7.45 -1.63
CA LEU A 147 5.63 6.43 -1.76
C LEU A 147 7.03 7.07 -1.75
N PRO A 148 7.88 6.78 -0.75
CA PRO A 148 9.27 7.24 -0.71
C PRO A 148 10.07 6.92 -1.97
N ASP A 149 9.81 5.78 -2.62
CA ASP A 149 10.49 5.39 -3.85
C ASP A 149 10.22 6.33 -5.03
N MET A 150 9.12 7.09 -4.98
CA MET A 150 8.75 8.07 -6.00
C MET A 150 9.41 9.43 -5.79
N HIS A 151 10.12 9.61 -4.67
CA HIS A 151 10.70 10.88 -4.27
C HIS A 151 11.56 11.52 -5.36
N ALA A 152 12.44 10.75 -6.01
CA ALA A 152 13.30 11.27 -7.08
C ALA A 152 12.50 11.80 -8.27
N CYS A 153 11.41 11.13 -8.67
CA CYS A 153 10.53 11.63 -9.72
C CYS A 153 9.93 12.99 -9.33
N PHE A 154 9.50 13.15 -8.08
CA PHE A 154 8.97 14.43 -7.62
C PHE A 154 10.04 15.53 -7.60
N ALA A 155 11.22 15.24 -7.05
CA ALA A 155 12.29 16.22 -6.89
C ALA A 155 12.84 16.71 -8.25
N PHE A 156 13.04 15.79 -9.20
CA PHE A 156 13.72 16.11 -10.46
C PHE A 156 12.79 16.51 -11.60
N LEU A 157 11.57 15.96 -11.66
CA LEU A 157 10.68 16.17 -12.81
C LEU A 157 9.61 17.23 -12.56
N VAL A 158 9.19 17.42 -11.31
CA VAL A 158 8.17 18.43 -10.94
C VAL A 158 8.67 19.44 -9.91
N HIS A 159 9.96 19.40 -9.57
CA HIS A 159 10.62 20.28 -8.60
C HIS A 159 9.86 20.40 -7.27
N GLU A 160 9.26 19.28 -6.84
CA GLU A 160 8.55 19.19 -5.57
C GLU A 160 9.32 18.28 -4.63
N GLU A 161 9.42 18.68 -3.37
CA GLU A 161 10.13 17.95 -2.32
C GLU A 161 9.10 17.42 -1.29
N PRO A 162 8.56 16.19 -1.46
CA PRO A 162 7.38 15.78 -0.71
C PRO A 162 7.68 15.43 0.75
N PHE A 163 8.93 15.07 1.05
CA PHE A 163 9.36 14.55 2.33
C PHE A 163 10.43 15.43 2.98
N MET A 164 10.45 15.44 4.30
CA MET A 164 11.57 15.83 5.12
C MET A 164 12.28 14.56 5.58
N LYS A 165 13.59 14.50 5.41
CA LYS A 165 14.42 13.39 5.85
C LYS A 165 14.90 13.62 7.28
N GLY A 166 14.68 12.62 8.14
CA GLY A 166 15.21 12.57 9.50
C GLY A 166 16.39 11.61 9.59
N LYS A 167 16.84 11.36 10.83
CA LYS A 167 17.91 10.42 11.15
C LYS A 167 17.54 9.57 12.36
N TRP A 168 18.15 8.40 12.48
CA TRP A 168 18.08 7.60 13.71
C TRP A 168 19.12 8.11 14.70
N ALA A 169 18.66 8.47 15.90
CA ALA A 169 19.54 8.80 17.03
C ALA A 169 19.68 7.63 18.02
N ALA A 170 18.71 6.69 18.00
CA ALA A 170 18.77 5.38 18.65
C ALA A 170 17.81 4.42 17.93
N ALA A 171 17.76 3.14 18.31
CA ALA A 171 16.91 2.15 17.64
C ALA A 171 15.39 2.44 17.75
N ASP A 172 14.98 3.20 18.76
CA ASP A 172 13.62 3.61 19.09
C ASP A 172 13.40 5.13 19.00
N LYS A 173 14.40 5.86 18.49
CA LYS A 173 14.40 7.34 18.48
C LYS A 173 14.81 7.89 17.12
N MET A 174 13.88 8.59 16.49
CA MET A 174 14.11 9.37 15.27
C MET A 174 14.28 10.84 15.62
N VAL A 175 15.06 11.56 14.83
CA VAL A 175 15.23 13.02 14.95
C VAL A 175 15.03 13.70 13.61
N PHE A 176 14.39 14.87 13.64
CA PHE A 176 14.11 15.72 12.49
C PHE A 176 14.58 17.15 12.76
N GLU A 177 14.75 17.93 11.70
CA GLU A 177 15.05 19.36 11.80
C GLU A 177 13.98 20.11 12.61
N PRO A 178 14.35 21.18 13.36
CA PRO A 178 13.43 21.90 14.24
C PRO A 178 12.24 22.50 13.47
N THR A 179 12.44 22.84 12.20
CA THR A 179 11.41 23.38 11.30
C THR A 179 10.24 22.43 11.03
N LEU A 180 10.33 21.14 11.43
CA LEU A 180 9.24 20.18 11.25
C LEU A 180 7.92 20.67 11.88
N LEU A 181 8.00 21.19 13.10
CA LEU A 181 6.82 21.65 13.83
C LEU A 181 6.21 22.91 13.20
N ASP A 182 7.06 23.80 12.68
CA ASP A 182 6.65 24.99 11.93
C ASP A 182 5.92 24.62 10.63
N LEU A 183 6.43 23.64 9.87
CA LEU A 183 5.81 23.16 8.64
C LEU A 183 4.39 22.59 8.87
N TYR A 184 4.17 22.00 10.05
CA TYR A 184 2.87 21.46 10.42
C TYR A 184 1.97 22.50 11.10
N HIS A 185 2.52 23.66 11.46
CA HIS A 185 1.89 24.67 12.31
C HIS A 185 1.36 24.07 13.62
N MET A 186 2.21 23.29 14.31
CA MET A 186 1.84 22.56 15.53
C MET A 186 2.92 22.69 16.60
N THR A 187 2.52 22.75 17.87
CA THR A 187 3.45 22.51 18.99
C THR A 187 3.83 21.03 19.05
N ALA A 188 4.91 20.68 19.76
CA ALA A 188 5.34 19.29 19.96
C ALA A 188 4.19 18.39 20.48
N ASN A 189 3.43 18.86 21.47
CA ASN A 189 2.28 18.14 22.01
C ASN A 189 1.17 17.93 20.98
N ARG A 190 0.87 18.95 20.17
CA ARG A 190 -0.15 18.84 19.12
C ARG A 190 0.29 17.89 18.01
N PHE A 191 1.55 17.94 17.62
CA PHE A 191 2.13 17.04 16.63
C PHE A 191 2.14 15.59 17.13
N GLN A 192 2.46 15.36 18.40
CA GLN A 192 2.37 14.03 19.03
C GLN A 192 0.96 13.44 18.91
N GLN A 193 -0.07 14.22 19.26
CA GLN A 193 -1.46 13.80 19.14
C GLN A 193 -1.81 13.49 17.68
N TYR A 194 -1.49 14.41 16.77
CA TYR A 194 -1.73 14.24 15.34
C TYR A 194 -1.09 12.96 14.78
N ALA A 195 0.21 12.74 15.04
CA ALA A 195 0.93 11.60 14.52
C ALA A 195 0.37 10.29 15.09
N LEU A 196 0.05 10.26 16.38
CA LEU A 196 -0.58 9.10 17.01
C LEU A 196 -1.98 8.82 16.43
N GLU A 197 -2.78 9.86 16.18
CA GLU A 197 -4.09 9.74 15.51
C GLU A 197 -3.95 9.14 14.10
N GLN A 198 -2.99 9.64 13.29
CA GLN A 198 -2.78 9.10 11.94
C GLN A 198 -2.30 7.64 11.97
N MET A 199 -1.36 7.29 12.85
CA MET A 199 -0.89 5.91 12.97
C MET A 199 -2.02 4.96 13.39
N ARG A 200 -2.91 5.41 14.29
CA ARG A 200 -4.06 4.61 14.77
C ARG A 200 -5.14 4.37 13.73
N LYS A 201 -5.23 5.19 12.68
CA LYS A 201 -6.13 4.91 11.54
C LYS A 201 -5.77 3.62 10.81
N LEU A 202 -4.49 3.26 10.77
CA LEU A 202 -4.00 2.06 10.09
C LEU A 202 -3.66 0.93 11.06
N VAL A 203 -3.24 1.27 12.28
CA VAL A 203 -2.87 0.30 13.32
C VAL A 203 -3.51 0.74 14.63
N PRO A 204 -4.78 0.35 14.91
CA PRO A 204 -5.54 0.85 16.06
C PRO A 204 -4.85 0.63 17.41
N LYS A 205 -4.10 -0.47 17.56
CA LYS A 205 -3.35 -0.83 18.77
C LYS A 205 -1.99 -0.12 18.91
N THR A 206 -1.73 0.94 18.13
CA THR A 206 -0.46 1.69 18.19
C THR A 206 -0.23 2.28 19.60
N ARG A 207 0.93 1.95 20.18
CA ARG A 207 1.40 2.48 21.46
C ARG A 207 1.72 3.97 21.34
N ALA A 208 1.66 4.68 22.47
CA ALA A 208 1.99 6.11 22.50
C ALA A 208 3.44 6.37 22.05
N ILE A 209 3.63 7.53 21.45
CA ILE A 209 4.95 8.11 21.12
C ILE A 209 5.14 9.36 21.97
N THR A 210 6.39 9.76 22.16
CA THR A 210 6.74 11.02 22.82
C THR A 210 7.46 11.93 21.83
N VAL A 211 7.02 13.18 21.73
CA VAL A 211 7.64 14.21 20.88
C VAL A 211 8.24 15.30 21.76
N VAL A 212 9.54 15.56 21.57
CA VAL A 212 10.27 16.59 22.32
C VAL A 212 10.92 17.54 21.34
N GLU A 213 10.64 18.83 21.48
CA GLU A 213 11.32 19.87 20.74
C GLU A 213 12.55 20.35 21.53
N THR A 214 13.67 20.47 20.83
CA THR A 214 14.91 21.07 21.34
C THR A 214 15.33 22.20 20.40
N LYS A 215 16.31 23.01 20.79
CA LYS A 215 16.82 24.08 19.92
C LYS A 215 17.40 23.56 18.59
N GLN A 216 17.85 22.31 18.55
CA GLN A 216 18.55 21.73 17.41
C GLN A 216 17.69 20.76 16.61
N GLN A 217 16.66 20.15 17.19
CA GLN A 217 15.91 19.06 16.56
C GLN A 217 14.57 18.79 17.24
N VAL A 218 13.71 18.09 16.51
CA VAL A 218 12.51 17.44 17.03
C VAL A 218 12.81 15.95 17.22
N GLU A 219 12.71 15.46 18.46
CA GLU A 219 12.88 14.06 18.78
C GLU A 219 11.53 13.35 18.81
N ILE A 220 11.47 12.16 18.20
CA ILE A 220 10.31 11.27 18.20
C ILE A 220 10.74 9.94 18.80
N ARG A 221 10.19 9.62 19.96
CA ARG A 221 10.52 8.41 20.74
C ARG A 221 9.36 7.43 20.70
N PHE A 222 9.67 6.18 20.36
CA PHE A 222 8.72 5.08 20.32
C PHE A 222 8.87 4.21 21.56
N ALA A 223 7.86 3.41 21.86
CA ALA A 223 7.90 2.50 23.02
C ALA A 223 9.02 1.45 22.94
N ASN A 224 9.46 1.08 21.73
CA ASN A 224 10.60 0.20 21.48
C ASN A 224 11.03 0.28 20.00
N ALA A 225 12.17 -0.35 19.68
CA ALA A 225 12.72 -0.36 18.33
C ALA A 225 11.81 -1.03 17.29
N GLN A 226 11.03 -2.05 17.68
CA GLN A 226 10.12 -2.73 16.77
C GLN A 226 8.94 -1.82 16.36
N ALA A 227 8.40 -1.08 17.33
CA ALA A 227 7.35 -0.08 17.09
C ALA A 227 7.87 1.06 16.19
N ALA A 228 9.12 1.47 16.38
CA ALA A 228 9.74 2.50 15.53
C ALA A 228 9.93 2.03 14.09
N ARG A 229 10.47 0.82 13.88
CA ARG A 229 10.69 0.25 12.53
C ARG A 229 9.41 -0.10 11.78
N ASN A 230 8.34 -0.39 12.52
CA ASN A 230 7.03 -0.71 11.95
C ASN A 230 6.07 0.50 11.99
N ALA A 231 6.58 1.71 12.25
CA ALA A 231 5.74 2.90 12.37
C ALA A 231 4.88 3.05 11.10
N ALA A 232 3.58 3.22 11.31
CA ALA A 232 2.64 3.54 10.25
C ALA A 232 2.81 5.02 9.83
N PRO A 233 2.27 5.41 8.66
CA PRO A 233 2.11 6.81 8.31
C PRO A 233 1.56 7.63 9.50
N PRO A 234 2.15 8.81 9.79
CA PRO A 234 2.84 9.69 8.85
C PRO A 234 4.36 9.45 8.77
N PHE A 235 4.88 8.42 9.42
CA PHE A 235 6.29 8.04 9.33
C PHE A 235 6.50 7.05 8.17
N HIS A 236 7.42 7.39 7.29
CA HIS A 236 7.83 6.58 6.16
C HIS A 236 9.33 6.29 6.25
N PHE A 237 9.83 5.40 5.40
CA PHE A 237 11.24 5.05 5.37
C PHE A 237 11.74 4.98 3.93
N ASP A 238 12.94 5.51 3.69
CA ASP A 238 13.61 5.31 2.40
C ASP A 238 14.19 3.89 2.29
N LYS A 239 14.84 3.60 1.15
CA LYS A 239 15.45 2.30 0.87
C LYS A 239 16.54 1.91 1.88
N ASP A 240 17.21 2.89 2.48
CA ASP A 240 18.25 2.71 3.49
C ASP A 240 17.67 2.62 4.91
N GLY A 241 16.35 2.75 5.05
CA GLY A 241 15.65 2.74 6.34
C GLY A 241 15.73 4.07 7.09
N SER A 242 16.16 5.16 6.46
CA SER A 242 16.14 6.49 7.06
C SER A 242 14.70 6.97 7.23
N PRO A 243 14.34 7.60 8.35
CA PRO A 243 12.99 8.06 8.59
C PRO A 243 12.66 9.26 7.70
N LEU A 244 11.44 9.27 7.19
CA LEU A 244 10.86 10.31 6.35
C LEU A 244 9.50 10.71 6.91
N ILE A 245 9.15 11.98 6.71
CA ILE A 245 7.80 12.49 6.99
C ILE A 245 7.42 13.47 5.90
N HIS A 246 6.14 13.58 5.56
CA HIS A 246 5.72 14.58 4.58
C HIS A 246 6.07 15.99 5.04
N ARG A 247 6.48 16.87 4.11
CA ARG A 247 6.70 18.29 4.44
C ARG A 247 5.40 19.04 4.73
N SER A 248 4.29 18.59 4.17
CA SER A 248 2.97 19.19 4.35
C SER A 248 1.98 18.14 4.81
N LYS A 249 1.26 18.42 5.89
CA LYS A 249 0.17 17.56 6.38
C LYS A 249 -0.92 17.31 5.34
N ALA A 250 -1.14 18.26 4.42
CA ALA A 250 -2.17 18.13 3.36
C ALA A 250 -1.80 17.07 2.31
N ASN A 251 -0.51 16.77 2.18
CA ASN A 251 -0.04 15.73 1.26
C ASN A 251 -0.15 14.33 1.87
N HIS A 252 -0.36 14.19 3.18
CA HIS A 252 -0.42 12.89 3.82
C HIS A 252 -1.80 12.22 3.64
N LEU A 253 -1.81 11.02 3.08
CA LEU A 253 -2.97 10.13 3.06
C LEU A 253 -2.75 8.97 4.05
N PRO A 254 -3.70 8.71 4.96
CA PRO A 254 -3.62 7.57 5.87
C PRO A 254 -4.06 6.29 5.16
N LEU A 255 -3.43 5.95 4.03
CA LEU A 255 -3.69 4.73 3.26
C LEU A 255 -2.55 3.72 3.44
N PRO A 256 -2.85 2.41 3.53
CA PRO A 256 -1.83 1.38 3.53
C PRO A 256 -1.20 1.25 2.14
N GLU A 257 0.06 0.83 2.09
CA GLU A 257 0.83 0.78 0.84
C GLU A 257 0.19 -0.15 -0.21
N LEU A 258 -0.38 -1.29 0.20
CA LEU A 258 -1.09 -2.21 -0.70
C LEU A 258 -2.31 -1.54 -1.35
N ALA A 259 -3.00 -0.64 -0.65
CA ALA A 259 -4.12 0.11 -1.21
C ALA A 259 -3.67 1.09 -2.28
N ILE A 260 -2.58 1.83 -2.02
CA ILE A 260 -1.98 2.75 -2.98
C ILE A 260 -1.56 1.98 -4.24
N TYR A 261 -0.90 0.82 -4.08
CA TYR A 261 -0.50 -0.01 -5.21
C TYR A 261 -1.70 -0.46 -6.04
N TYR A 262 -2.76 -0.95 -5.38
CA TYR A 262 -3.96 -1.41 -6.06
C TYR A 262 -4.65 -0.30 -6.85
N LEU A 263 -4.78 0.90 -6.27
CA LEU A 263 -5.39 2.07 -6.91
C LEU A 263 -4.64 2.50 -8.17
N VAL A 264 -3.32 2.68 -8.07
CA VAL A 264 -2.50 3.15 -9.21
C VAL A 264 -2.40 2.06 -10.29
N LEU A 265 -2.20 0.79 -9.91
CA LEU A 265 -2.15 -0.31 -10.87
C LEU A 265 -3.47 -0.53 -11.58
N TYR A 266 -4.60 -0.36 -10.91
CA TYR A 266 -5.90 -0.42 -11.57
C TYR A 266 -6.00 0.63 -12.67
N ASN A 267 -5.67 1.89 -12.34
CA ASN A 267 -5.68 2.98 -13.32
C ASN A 267 -4.80 2.66 -14.53
N LEU A 268 -3.54 2.27 -14.30
CA LEU A 268 -2.61 1.88 -15.36
C LEU A 268 -3.10 0.67 -16.16
N SER A 269 -3.71 -0.33 -15.51
CA SER A 269 -4.26 -1.51 -16.20
C SER A 269 -5.42 -1.14 -17.12
N MET A 270 -6.23 -0.14 -16.75
CA MET A 270 -7.32 0.35 -17.59
C MET A 270 -6.77 1.13 -18.78
N ILE A 271 -5.75 1.97 -18.58
CA ILE A 271 -5.07 2.71 -19.64
C ILE A 271 -4.48 1.74 -20.67
N CYS A 272 -3.63 0.80 -20.23
CA CYS A 272 -2.95 -0.08 -21.18
C CYS A 272 -3.89 -1.05 -21.93
N ARG A 273 -5.11 -1.28 -21.42
CA ARG A 273 -6.12 -2.13 -22.06
C ARG A 273 -7.07 -1.36 -22.98
N TYR A 274 -7.48 -0.15 -22.59
CA TYR A 274 -8.58 0.56 -23.26
C TYR A 274 -8.14 1.85 -23.96
N GLU A 275 -7.00 2.43 -23.60
CA GLU A 275 -6.46 3.66 -24.19
C GLU A 275 -5.23 3.34 -25.05
N THR A 276 -5.38 2.42 -26.01
CA THR A 276 -4.26 1.84 -26.78
C THR A 276 -3.46 2.88 -27.56
N GLU A 277 -4.11 3.86 -28.16
CA GLU A 277 -3.44 4.94 -28.91
C GLU A 277 -2.61 5.82 -27.97
N TRP A 278 -3.20 6.34 -26.89
CA TRP A 278 -2.48 7.15 -25.91
C TRP A 278 -1.33 6.38 -25.28
N TRP A 279 -1.57 5.13 -24.86
CA TRP A 279 -0.54 4.28 -24.26
C TRP A 279 0.59 3.98 -25.24
N GLY A 280 0.25 3.70 -26.49
CA GLY A 280 1.19 3.49 -27.59
C GLY A 280 2.04 4.75 -27.81
N GLU A 281 1.41 5.91 -28.01
CA GLU A 281 2.12 7.17 -28.18
C GLU A 281 3.10 7.42 -27.05
N ARG A 282 2.65 7.43 -25.78
CA ARG A 282 3.52 7.71 -24.63
C ARG A 282 4.74 6.80 -24.56
N ILE A 283 4.60 5.53 -24.95
CA ILE A 283 5.72 4.57 -24.99
C ILE A 283 6.75 4.95 -26.07
N HIS A 284 6.31 5.48 -27.21
CA HIS A 284 7.16 5.72 -28.38
C HIS A 284 7.66 7.16 -28.51
N THR A 285 6.84 8.16 -28.16
CA THR A 285 7.14 9.58 -28.38
C THR A 285 8.01 10.19 -27.29
N MET A 286 7.99 9.62 -26.07
CA MET A 286 8.78 10.09 -24.91
C MET A 286 8.66 11.61 -24.66
N ASP A 287 7.52 12.21 -24.98
CA ASP A 287 7.27 13.65 -25.00
C ASP A 287 6.70 14.19 -23.65
N CYS A 288 6.72 13.38 -22.59
CA CYS A 288 6.25 13.81 -21.27
C CYS A 288 6.96 13.10 -20.11
N ASP A 289 6.98 13.77 -18.96
CA ASP A 289 7.63 13.30 -17.74
C ASP A 289 6.87 12.18 -17.01
N GLU A 290 5.69 11.78 -17.50
CA GLU A 290 4.84 10.78 -16.84
C GLU A 290 5.40 9.36 -16.96
N ILE A 291 6.07 9.04 -18.07
CA ILE A 291 6.66 7.70 -18.28
C ILE A 291 7.71 7.37 -17.21
N PRO A 292 8.65 8.27 -16.85
CA PRO A 292 9.51 8.09 -15.70
C PRO A 292 8.77 7.75 -14.39
N PHE A 293 7.67 8.44 -14.07
CA PHE A 293 6.85 8.11 -12.89
C PHE A 293 6.28 6.70 -12.99
N ILE A 294 5.73 6.33 -14.14
CA ILE A 294 5.14 5.00 -14.33
C ILE A 294 6.22 3.91 -14.23
N LYS A 295 7.37 4.09 -14.88
CA LYS A 295 8.49 3.14 -14.79
C LYS A 295 8.95 2.93 -13.35
N GLN A 296 9.24 4.02 -12.64
CA GLN A 296 9.69 3.96 -11.24
C GLN A 296 8.63 3.27 -10.36
N PHE A 297 7.35 3.59 -10.55
CA PHE A 297 6.26 2.96 -9.79
C PHE A 297 6.18 1.45 -10.06
N LEU A 298 6.18 1.02 -11.32
CA LEU A 298 6.08 -0.41 -11.67
C LEU A 298 7.29 -1.20 -11.14
N GLU A 299 8.50 -0.63 -11.17
CA GLU A 299 9.70 -1.23 -10.58
C GLU A 299 9.56 -1.39 -9.07
N THR A 300 9.10 -0.35 -8.38
CA THR A 300 8.86 -0.37 -6.93
C THR A 300 7.84 -1.44 -6.56
N VAL A 301 6.70 -1.47 -7.24
CA VAL A 301 5.65 -2.48 -7.03
C VAL A 301 6.21 -3.88 -7.24
N GLN A 302 6.91 -4.11 -8.36
CA GLN A 302 7.45 -5.42 -8.71
C GLN A 302 8.46 -5.91 -7.64
N ALA A 303 9.30 -5.02 -7.12
CA ALA A 303 10.30 -5.35 -6.11
C ALA A 303 9.71 -5.59 -4.71
N ARG A 304 8.63 -4.88 -4.33
CA ARG A 304 8.15 -4.82 -2.94
C ARG A 304 6.89 -5.63 -2.67
N THR A 305 6.05 -5.89 -3.68
CA THR A 305 4.72 -6.52 -3.49
C THR A 305 4.80 -7.82 -2.70
N LYS A 306 5.73 -8.72 -3.06
CA LYS A 306 5.87 -10.02 -2.37
C LYS A 306 6.12 -9.86 -0.87
N LYS A 307 7.03 -8.96 -0.49
CA LYS A 307 7.36 -8.68 0.92
C LYS A 307 6.19 -8.06 1.68
N LEU A 308 5.40 -7.20 1.03
CA LEU A 308 4.19 -6.63 1.63
C LEU A 308 3.12 -7.70 1.88
N ILE A 309 2.93 -8.62 0.94
CA ILE A 309 2.00 -9.75 1.09
C ILE A 309 2.46 -10.71 2.19
N GLU A 310 3.76 -11.05 2.23
CA GLU A 310 4.33 -11.84 3.34
C GLU A 310 4.07 -11.17 4.68
N ARG A 311 4.35 -9.86 4.79
CA ARG A 311 4.06 -9.12 6.03
C ARG A 311 2.59 -9.20 6.40
N GLN A 312 1.68 -9.00 5.45
CA GLN A 312 0.24 -9.04 5.72
C GLN A 312 -0.21 -10.43 6.21
N LEU A 313 0.24 -11.51 5.58
CA LEU A 313 -0.15 -12.87 5.94
C LEU A 313 0.43 -13.31 7.29
N PHE A 314 1.69 -13.00 7.58
CA PHE A 314 2.35 -13.47 8.80
C PHE A 314 2.17 -12.54 10.02
N GLN A 315 1.76 -11.28 9.81
CA GLN A 315 1.44 -10.38 10.93
C GLN A 315 0.19 -10.84 11.70
N LEU A 316 -0.71 -11.58 11.06
CA LEU A 316 -1.96 -12.09 11.66
C LEU A 316 -1.74 -13.17 12.74
N ILE A 317 -0.58 -13.84 12.74
CA ILE A 317 -0.24 -14.87 13.75
C ILE A 317 0.46 -14.25 14.98
N SER A 318 0.89 -12.99 14.89
CA SER A 318 1.69 -12.32 15.94
C SER A 318 0.88 -11.42 16.87
N VAL A 319 -0.46 -11.58 16.91
CA VAL A 319 -1.39 -10.80 17.75
C VAL A 319 -1.99 -11.72 18.80
#